data_AF-A0AAE1Q3U6-F1
#
_entry.id   AF-A0AAE1Q3U6-F1
#
_cell.length_a   1.000
_cell.length_b   1.000
_cell.length_c   1.000
_cell.angle_alpha   90.00
_cell.angle_beta   90.00
_cell.angle_gamma   90.00
#
_symmetry.space_group_name_H-M   'P 1'
#
loop_
_entity.id
_entity.type
_entity.pdbx_description
1 polymer ?
#
loop_
_entity_poly.entity_id
_entity_poly.type
_entity_poly.pdbx_seq_one_letter_code
_entity_poly.pdbx_strand_id
1 'polypeptide(L)'
;MQPGNRNQVNYNNSHKRTRVIVEQTFGLWKSRFRCLHKSGGNLCYTPQKCGKIVSATMLLHNYCVRRRIPLIGEDHGDEDPNNEDDPDDPDPQHEGIRNVPAARAKRQRIVQDYF
;
A
#
# COMPACT_ATOMS: atom_id res chain seq x y z
N MET A 1 -20.28 -3.37 19.74
CA MET A 1 -19.18 -4.23 19.25
C MET A 1 -19.52 -5.67 19.60
N GLN A 2 -19.72 -6.56 18.62
CA GLN A 2 -20.00 -7.98 18.93
C GLN A 2 -18.69 -8.66 19.39
N PRO A 3 -18.71 -9.47 20.46
CA PRO A 3 -17.53 -10.20 20.91
C PRO A 3 -17.11 -11.15 19.81
N GLY A 4 -15.95 -10.87 19.19
CA GLY A 4 -15.49 -11.54 17.99
C GLY A 4 -15.13 -13.00 18.27
N ASN A 5 -15.75 -13.91 17.53
CA ASN A 5 -15.31 -15.30 17.40
C ASN A 5 -13.78 -15.34 17.17
N ARG A 6 -13.04 -16.27 17.80
CA ARG A 6 -11.56 -16.35 17.76
C ARG A 6 -10.99 -16.26 16.34
N ASN A 7 -11.69 -16.87 15.40
CA ASN A 7 -11.33 -16.90 13.98
C ASN A 7 -11.37 -15.49 13.34
N GLN A 8 -12.34 -14.65 13.74
CA GLN A 8 -12.39 -13.25 13.29
C GLN A 8 -11.20 -12.44 13.84
N VAL A 9 -10.79 -12.69 15.09
CA VAL A 9 -9.63 -12.02 15.69
C VAL A 9 -8.36 -12.42 14.94
N ASN A 10 -8.17 -13.72 14.66
CA ASN A 10 -7.02 -14.21 13.91
C ASN A 10 -6.98 -13.63 12.48
N TYR A 11 -8.12 -13.64 11.77
CA TYR A 11 -8.23 -13.00 10.46
C TYR A 11 -7.85 -11.52 10.52
N ASN A 12 -8.38 -10.77 11.48
CA ASN A 12 -8.10 -9.34 11.61
C ASN A 12 -6.62 -9.07 11.86
N ASN A 13 -5.98 -9.87 12.70
CA ASN A 13 -4.55 -9.75 12.98
C ASN A 13 -3.69 -10.03 11.74
N SER A 14 -3.98 -11.12 11.02
CA SER A 14 -3.32 -11.44 9.77
C SER A 14 -3.52 -10.35 8.71
N HIS A 15 -4.76 -9.88 8.55
CA HIS A 15 -5.11 -8.84 7.60
C HIS A 15 -4.39 -7.52 7.90
N LYS A 16 -4.35 -7.09 9.17
CA LYS A 16 -3.59 -5.91 9.60
C LYS A 16 -2.10 -6.07 9.27
N ARG A 17 -1.50 -7.21 9.61
CA ARG A 17 -0.08 -7.46 9.33
C ARG A 17 0.22 -7.40 7.83
N THR A 18 -0.63 -7.99 7.00
CA THR A 18 -0.49 -7.90 5.54
C THR A 18 -0.58 -6.46 5.05
N ARG A 19 -1.55 -5.67 5.56
CA ARG A 19 -1.71 -4.25 5.18
C ARG A 19 -0.45 -3.45 5.50
N VAL A 20 0.11 -3.61 6.70
CA VAL A 20 1.35 -2.94 7.12
C VAL A 20 2.51 -3.24 6.16
N ILE A 21 2.69 -4.51 5.78
CA ILE A 21 3.77 -4.90 4.84
C ILE A 21 3.56 -4.26 3.46
N VAL A 22 2.32 -4.25 2.97
CA VAL A 22 1.97 -3.64 1.68
C VAL A 22 2.23 -2.14 1.69
N GLU A 23 1.75 -1.43 2.72
CA GLU A 23 1.95 0.01 2.89
C GLU A 23 3.44 0.37 2.98
N GLN A 24 4.21 -0.34 3.81
CA GLN A 24 5.65 -0.16 3.92
C GLN A 24 6.37 -0.39 2.58
N THR A 25 5.96 -1.42 1.83
CA THR A 25 6.53 -1.72 0.51
C THR A 25 6.28 -0.56 -0.46
N PHE A 26 5.07 -0.03 -0.53
CA PHE A 26 4.75 1.13 -1.36
C PHE A 26 5.48 2.40 -0.89
N GLY A 27 5.62 2.63 0.41
CA GLY A 27 6.38 3.74 0.97
C GLY A 27 7.85 3.72 0.52
N LEU A 28 8.54 2.60 0.72
CA LEU A 28 9.94 2.42 0.32
C LEU A 28 10.11 2.48 -1.20
N TRP A 29 9.15 1.94 -1.96
CA TRP A 29 9.19 1.99 -3.41
C TRP A 29 9.05 3.42 -3.95
N LYS A 30 8.08 4.20 -3.45
CA LYS A 30 7.92 5.61 -3.80
C LYS A 30 9.12 6.46 -3.36
N SER A 31 9.67 6.20 -2.18
CA SER A 31 10.88 6.89 -1.70
C SER A 31 12.08 6.67 -2.63
N ARG A 32 12.32 5.42 -3.04
CA ARG A 32 13.42 5.07 -3.97
C ARG A 32 13.26 5.69 -5.35
N PHE A 33 12.04 5.82 -5.85
CA PHE A 33 11.74 6.39 -7.16
C PHE A 33 10.89 7.64 -7.00
N ARG A 34 11.55 8.77 -6.74
CA ARG A 34 10.89 10.06 -6.45
C ARG A 34 9.91 10.51 -7.54
N CYS A 35 10.04 10.06 -8.78
CA CYS A 35 9.04 10.29 -9.84
C CYS A 35 7.65 9.67 -9.56
N LEU A 36 7.53 8.79 -8.57
CA LEU A 36 6.28 8.26 -8.03
C LEU A 36 5.85 8.93 -6.72
N HIS A 37 6.70 9.76 -6.13
CA HIS A 37 6.46 10.46 -4.88
C HIS A 37 6.02 11.89 -5.16
N LYS A 38 5.15 12.46 -4.32
CA LYS A 38 4.62 13.83 -4.49
C LYS A 38 5.72 14.87 -4.67
N SER A 39 6.82 14.72 -3.93
CA SER A 39 7.98 15.62 -3.98
C SER A 39 8.86 15.50 -5.24
N GLY A 40 8.72 14.45 -6.06
CA GLY A 40 9.36 14.38 -7.38
C GLY A 40 8.46 14.85 -8.52
N GLY A 41 7.29 15.42 -8.20
CA GLY A 41 6.30 15.87 -9.16
C GLY A 41 5.44 14.75 -9.74
N ASN A 42 4.54 15.13 -10.65
CA ASN A 42 3.64 14.20 -11.32
C ASN A 42 4.27 13.61 -12.60
N LEU A 43 3.90 12.38 -12.94
CA LEU A 43 4.23 11.80 -14.24
C LEU A 43 3.43 12.48 -15.36
N CYS A 44 4.02 13.52 -15.96
CA CYS A 44 3.43 14.27 -17.09
C CYS A 44 3.55 13.51 -18.43
N TYR A 45 3.12 12.25 -18.46
CA TYR A 45 3.14 11.40 -19.66
C TYR A 45 1.76 10.81 -19.95
N THR A 46 1.61 10.21 -21.14
CA THR A 46 0.40 9.45 -21.45
C THR A 46 0.22 8.29 -20.47
N PRO A 47 -1.02 7.87 -20.16
CA PRO A 47 -1.27 6.76 -19.24
C PRO A 47 -0.51 5.48 -19.60
N GLN A 48 -0.34 5.20 -20.89
CA GLN A 48 0.41 4.04 -21.38
C GLN A 48 1.90 4.14 -21.01
N LYS A 49 2.49 5.34 -21.08
CA LYS A 49 3.89 5.57 -20.69
C LYS A 49 4.03 5.57 -19.16
N CYS A 50 3.07 6.14 -18.42
CA CYS A 50 3.03 6.04 -16.96
C CYS A 50 3.00 4.58 -16.49
N GLY A 51 2.14 3.74 -17.08
CA GLY A 51 2.08 2.31 -16.75
C GLY A 51 3.40 1.57 -17.00
N LYS A 52 4.13 1.92 -18.07
CA LYS A 52 5.48 1.39 -18.33
C LYS A 52 6.49 1.85 -17.28
N ILE A 53 6.46 3.12 -16.88
CA ILE A 53 7.34 3.66 -15.83
C ILE A 53 7.08 2.94 -14.51
N VAL A 54 5.82 2.86 -14.08
CA VAL A 54 5.39 2.16 -12.86
C VAL A 54 5.85 0.70 -12.88
N SER A 55 5.67 0.00 -14.01
CA SER A 55 6.11 -1.40 -14.13
C SER A 55 7.63 -1.54 -14.06
N ALA A 56 8.37 -0.67 -14.74
CA ALA A 56 9.84 -0.67 -14.75
C ALA A 56 10.41 -0.39 -13.35
N THR A 57 9.90 0.62 -12.65
CA THR A 57 10.37 0.96 -11.30
C THR A 57 10.02 -0.15 -10.29
N MET A 58 8.90 -0.84 -10.43
CA MET A 58 8.56 -1.99 -9.58
C MET A 58 9.54 -3.15 -9.77
N LEU A 59 9.89 -3.47 -11.02
CA LEU A 59 10.89 -4.48 -11.33
C LEU A 59 12.26 -4.11 -10.73
N LEU A 60 12.68 -2.86 -10.91
CA LEU A 60 13.95 -2.35 -10.38
C LEU A 60 13.96 -2.33 -8.85
N HIS A 61 12.86 -1.97 -8.20
CA HIS A 61 12.73 -2.03 -6.74
C HIS A 61 12.98 -3.45 -6.23
N ASN A 62 12.30 -4.43 -6.81
CA ASN A 62 12.44 -5.84 -6.44
C ASN A 62 13.88 -6.34 -6.66
N TYR A 63 14.54 -5.88 -7.73
CA TYR A 63 15.95 -6.15 -7.95
C TYR A 63 16.83 -5.58 -6.83
N CYS A 64 16.64 -4.30 -6.48
CA CYS A 64 17.36 -3.65 -5.39
C CYS A 64 17.18 -4.37 -4.05
N VAL A 65 15.95 -4.74 -3.69
CA VAL A 65 15.65 -5.48 -2.45
C VAL A 65 16.39 -6.82 -2.43
N ARG A 66 16.32 -7.60 -3.50
CA ARG A 66 17.00 -8.91 -3.60
C ARG A 66 18.52 -8.77 -3.52
N ARG A 67 19.07 -7.70 -4.07
CA ARG A 67 20.51 -7.39 -4.04
C ARG A 67 20.95 -6.63 -2.79
N ARG A 68 20.04 -6.34 -1.85
CA ARG A 68 20.30 -5.51 -0.65
C ARG A 68 20.96 -4.17 -0.98
N ILE A 69 20.53 -3.55 -2.08
CA ILE A 69 20.98 -2.22 -2.46
C ILE A 69 20.27 -1.20 -1.55
N PRO A 70 21.01 -0.41 -0.76
CA PRO A 70 20.40 0.58 0.15
C PRO A 70 19.57 1.61 -0.61
N LEU A 71 18.68 2.32 0.10
CA LEU A 71 18.07 3.52 -0.47
C LEU A 71 19.14 4.62 -0.48
N ILE A 72 19.18 5.41 -1.56
CA ILE A 72 20.13 6.51 -1.70
C ILE A 72 19.46 7.75 -1.10
N GLY A 73 20.12 8.41 -0.15
CA GLY A 73 19.60 9.62 0.51
C GLY A 73 19.03 9.41 1.91
N GLU A 74 19.56 8.47 2.70
CA GLU A 74 19.40 8.51 4.16
C GLU A 74 20.20 9.70 4.73
N ASP A 75 19.73 10.92 4.46
CA ASP A 75 19.95 12.05 5.35
C ASP A 75 18.65 12.25 6.11
N HIS A 76 18.70 12.14 7.42
CA HIS A 76 17.59 12.45 8.31
C HIS A 76 17.26 13.95 8.14
N GLY A 77 16.35 14.31 7.23
CA GLY A 77 16.22 15.73 6.90
C GLY A 77 14.92 16.25 6.34
N ASP A 78 14.00 15.41 5.84
CA ASP A 78 12.71 15.90 5.34
C ASP A 78 11.57 14.99 5.82
N GLU A 79 11.44 14.80 7.13
CA GLU A 79 10.09 14.67 7.69
C GLU A 79 9.44 16.03 7.48
N ASP A 80 8.79 16.24 6.34
CA ASP A 80 7.82 17.32 6.23
C ASP A 80 6.81 17.06 7.36
N PRO A 81 6.64 17.98 8.33
CA PRO A 81 5.68 17.81 9.41
C PRO A 81 4.23 17.79 8.86
N ASN A 82 4.04 18.12 7.58
CA ASN A 82 2.81 17.94 6.81
C ASN A 82 2.89 16.77 5.82
N ASN A 83 3.87 15.88 5.95
CA ASN A 83 3.77 14.52 5.43
C ASN A 83 2.74 13.81 6.31
N GLU A 84 1.48 14.24 6.16
CA GLU A 84 0.34 13.40 6.36
C GLU A 84 0.66 12.17 5.51
N ASP A 85 1.16 11.10 6.15
CA ASP A 85 1.09 9.76 5.60
C ASP A 85 -0.33 9.65 5.05
N ASP A 86 -0.44 9.85 3.72
CA ASP A 86 -1.69 10.18 3.07
C ASP A 86 -2.70 9.16 3.57
N PRO A 87 -3.67 9.56 4.42
CA PRO A 87 -4.47 8.61 5.16
C PRO A 87 -5.49 8.02 4.20
N ASP A 88 -5.05 7.21 3.22
CA ASP A 88 -5.81 6.86 2.01
C ASP A 88 -6.70 8.05 1.61
N ASP A 89 -6.21 9.10 0.92
CA ASP A 89 -7.08 10.15 0.34
C ASP A 89 -8.37 9.47 -0.10
N PRO A 90 -9.50 9.73 0.59
CA PRO A 90 -10.68 8.92 0.42
C PRO A 90 -11.14 9.19 -0.99
N ASP A 91 -10.71 8.32 -1.90
CA ASP A 91 -11.18 8.30 -3.27
C ASP A 91 -12.70 8.44 -3.13
N PRO A 92 -13.31 9.53 -3.63
CA PRO A 92 -14.74 9.76 -3.50
C PRO A 92 -15.57 8.59 -4.06
N GLN A 93 -14.93 7.67 -4.81
CA GLN A 93 -15.49 6.45 -5.35
C GLN A 93 -15.21 5.18 -4.49
N HIS A 94 -14.36 5.24 -3.46
CA HIS A 94 -14.02 4.11 -2.59
C HIS A 94 -14.99 3.89 -1.41
N GLU A 95 -15.78 4.90 -1.03
CA GLU A 95 -16.91 4.76 -0.09
C GLU A 95 -17.87 3.60 -0.49
N GLY A 96 -17.99 3.34 -1.80
CA GLY A 96 -18.87 2.30 -2.35
C GLY A 96 -18.39 0.85 -2.15
N ILE A 97 -17.12 0.61 -1.81
CA ILE A 97 -16.56 -0.75 -1.73
C ILE A 97 -16.56 -1.29 -0.30
N ARG A 98 -16.49 -0.42 0.72
CA ARG A 98 -16.31 -0.83 2.13
C ARG A 98 -17.53 -1.53 2.73
N ASN A 99 -18.72 -1.45 2.10
CA ASN A 99 -19.97 -1.96 2.65
C ASN A 99 -20.85 -2.76 1.66
N VAL A 100 -20.28 -3.39 0.64
CA VAL A 100 -21.07 -4.29 -0.21
C VAL A 100 -21.38 -5.58 0.55
N PRO A 101 -22.66 -6.03 0.64
CA PRO A 101 -23.01 -7.31 1.28
C PRO A 101 -22.18 -8.49 0.76
N ALA A 102 -21.81 -8.45 -0.52
CA ALA A 102 -20.91 -9.41 -1.16
C ALA A 102 -19.49 -9.44 -0.55
N ALA A 103 -18.91 -8.29 -0.22
CA ALA A 103 -17.58 -8.20 0.39
C ALA A 103 -17.58 -8.78 1.81
N ARG A 104 -18.64 -8.49 2.59
CA ARG A 104 -18.81 -9.07 3.93
C ARG A 104 -19.01 -10.58 3.87
N ALA A 105 -19.84 -11.07 2.94
CA ALA A 105 -20.06 -12.49 2.74
C ALA A 105 -18.76 -13.22 2.33
N LYS A 106 -17.96 -12.62 1.43
CA LYS A 106 -16.67 -13.18 1.02
C LYS A 106 -15.67 -13.21 2.18
N ARG A 107 -15.57 -12.13 2.96
CA ARG A 107 -14.76 -12.10 4.19
C ARG A 107 -15.22 -13.17 5.17
N GLN A 108 -16.52 -13.31 5.38
CA GLN A 108 -17.06 -14.28 6.32
C GLN A 108 -16.77 -15.72 5.90
N ARG A 109 -16.83 -16.03 4.60
CA ARG A 109 -16.34 -17.30 4.05
C ARG A 109 -14.86 -17.52 4.32
N ILE A 110 -13.99 -16.55 4.02
CA ILE A 110 -12.55 -16.67 4.28
C ILE A 110 -12.25 -16.91 5.76
N VAL A 111 -12.96 -16.21 6.66
CA VAL A 111 -12.81 -16.40 8.11
C VAL A 111 -13.26 -17.78 8.56
N GLN A 112 -14.31 -18.36 7.96
CA GLN A 112 -14.80 -19.69 8.31
C GLN A 112 -13.93 -20.81 7.74
N ASP A 113 -13.42 -20.65 6.53
CA ASP A 113 -12.72 -21.70 5.80
C ASP A 113 -11.22 -21.79 6.16
N TYR A 114 -10.60 -20.68 6.61
CA TYR A 114 -9.15 -20.58 6.77
C TYR A 114 -8.65 -20.10 8.15
N PHE A 115 -9.54 -19.71 9.07
CA PHE A 115 -9.19 -19.17 10.39
C PHE A 115 -10.04 -19.79 11.49
#